data_AF-A0A1H8JC72-F1
#
_entry.id   AF-A0A1H8JC72-F1
#
_cell.length_a   1.000
_cell.length_b   1.000
_cell.length_c   1.000
_cell.angle_alpha   90.00
_cell.angle_beta   90.00
_cell.angle_gamma   90.00
#
_symmetry.space_group_name_H-M   'P 1'
#
loop_
_entity.id
_entity.type
_entity.pdbx_description
1 polymer ?
#
loop_
_entity_poly.entity_id
_entity_poly.type
_entity_poly.pdbx_seq_one_letter_code
_entity_poly.pdbx_strand_id
1 'polypeptide(L)'
;MRGLRHNAVGFLGGLAAVTMAATTAPAQTPRSSVDMQTSQPVPQFKDPKTGQIWTPLNVGLQSGPPTPQDLAFDPLGQAVYVKGVVAQRPSVVPLSSVPITAGPTMPIVNIGDATLSAIPGKRWQVVLYLQNNSAGTVVPLLTCRFTNSGRLVEETHVLVPAVGAGLRVGMVVYGPKTDLFVDRANCGVKSP
;
A
#
# COMPACT_ATOMS: atom_id res chain seq x y z
N MET A 1 16.68 -65.31 -44.77
CA MET A 1 16.25 -63.91 -44.65
C MET A 1 17.48 -63.04 -44.95
N ARG A 2 17.76 -62.64 -46.21
CA ARG A 2 17.33 -61.39 -46.90
C ARG A 2 17.31 -60.18 -45.94
N GLY A 3 18.07 -59.09 -46.07
CA GLY A 3 19.11 -58.58 -46.99
C GLY A 3 19.79 -57.38 -46.28
N LEU A 4 21.10 -57.16 -46.34
CA LEU A 4 21.89 -56.41 -47.33
C LEU A 4 21.37 -55.00 -47.72
N ARG A 5 22.29 -54.02 -47.61
CA ARG A 5 22.46 -52.74 -48.37
C ARG A 5 22.15 -51.45 -47.57
N HIS A 6 22.88 -50.32 -47.68
CA HIS A 6 24.08 -49.87 -48.42
C HIS A 6 24.48 -48.46 -47.88
N ASN A 7 25.78 -48.11 -47.97
CA ASN A 7 26.38 -46.81 -48.38
C ASN A 7 26.04 -45.50 -47.60
N ALA A 8 26.83 -44.41 -47.55
CA ALA A 8 28.12 -43.98 -48.09
C ALA A 8 28.57 -42.71 -47.29
N VAL A 9 29.87 -42.53 -47.04
CA VAL A 9 30.79 -41.47 -47.56
C VAL A 9 30.38 -40.00 -47.35
N GLY A 10 31.31 -39.20 -46.81
CA GLY A 10 31.35 -37.72 -46.90
C GLY A 10 32.16 -37.07 -45.77
N PHE A 11 33.50 -37.10 -45.82
CA PHE A 11 34.40 -35.97 -46.14
C PHE A 11 34.30 -34.68 -45.28
N LEU A 12 35.41 -34.42 -44.57
CA LEU A 12 36.05 -33.15 -44.17
C LEU A 12 35.26 -31.83 -44.15
N GLY A 13 35.41 -31.13 -43.03
CA GLY A 13 35.25 -29.67 -42.97
C GLY A 13 35.41 -29.16 -41.54
N GLY A 14 36.60 -28.69 -41.18
CA GLY A 14 36.82 -27.99 -39.92
C GLY A 14 36.11 -26.64 -39.90
N LEU A 15 35.84 -26.11 -38.71
CA LEU A 15 35.79 -24.68 -38.39
C LEU A 15 35.65 -24.51 -36.88
N ALA A 16 36.57 -23.73 -36.32
CA ALA A 16 36.55 -23.28 -34.94
C ALA A 16 35.30 -22.42 -34.67
N ALA A 17 34.62 -22.65 -33.54
CA ALA A 17 33.59 -21.75 -33.03
C ALA A 17 33.91 -21.42 -31.57
N VAL A 18 34.28 -20.16 -31.37
CA VAL A 18 34.50 -19.50 -30.09
C VAL A 18 33.20 -19.59 -29.26
N THR A 19 33.27 -20.18 -28.07
CA THR A 19 32.17 -20.15 -27.09
C THR A 19 32.07 -18.73 -26.52
N MET A 20 31.12 -17.93 -27.02
CA MET A 20 30.74 -16.70 -26.35
C MET A 20 29.94 -17.03 -25.09
N ALA A 21 30.45 -16.61 -23.93
CA ALA A 21 29.69 -16.61 -22.69
C ALA A 21 28.52 -15.63 -22.81
N ALA A 22 27.29 -16.15 -22.78
CA ALA A 22 26.09 -15.31 -22.69
C ALA A 22 25.98 -14.77 -21.25
N THR A 23 26.29 -13.49 -21.05
CA THR A 23 25.93 -12.77 -19.84
C THR A 23 24.42 -12.55 -19.85
N THR A 24 23.68 -13.26 -18.99
CA THR A 24 22.27 -12.98 -18.74
C THR A 24 22.15 -11.64 -18.01
N ALA A 25 21.72 -10.60 -18.72
CA ALA A 25 21.30 -9.34 -18.13
C ALA A 25 20.05 -9.56 -17.23
N PRO A 26 19.92 -8.86 -16.10
CA PRO A 26 18.75 -9.01 -15.24
C PRO A 26 17.50 -8.46 -15.95
N ALA A 27 16.45 -9.28 -15.99
CA ALA A 27 15.14 -8.90 -16.50
C ALA A 27 14.62 -7.66 -15.76
N GLN A 28 14.53 -6.54 -16.47
CA GLN A 28 13.88 -5.33 -15.98
C GLN A 28 12.37 -5.59 -15.92
N THR A 29 11.81 -5.64 -14.71
CA THR A 29 10.36 -5.57 -14.49
C THR A 29 9.78 -4.39 -15.27
N PRO A 30 8.73 -4.57 -16.09
CA PRO A 30 8.10 -3.48 -16.80
C PRO A 30 7.53 -2.50 -15.77
N ARG A 31 8.18 -1.35 -15.58
CA ARG A 31 7.53 -0.19 -14.99
C ARG A 31 6.57 0.34 -16.04
N SER A 32 5.30 0.50 -15.68
CA SER A 32 4.33 1.18 -16.52
C SER A 32 4.73 2.66 -16.61
N SER A 33 5.57 3.00 -17.59
CA SER A 33 5.79 4.37 -18.02
C SER A 33 4.73 4.70 -19.07
N VAL A 34 3.96 5.75 -18.83
CA VAL A 34 3.17 6.35 -19.90
C VAL A 34 4.17 7.06 -20.81
N ASP A 35 4.43 6.50 -21.99
CA ASP A 35 5.16 7.20 -23.04
C ASP A 35 4.36 8.44 -23.44
N MET A 36 4.84 9.61 -23.02
CA MET A 36 4.31 10.89 -23.47
C MET A 36 4.72 11.06 -24.94
N GLN A 37 3.85 10.64 -25.87
CA GLN A 37 4.00 10.95 -27.29
C GLN A 37 4.08 12.46 -27.48
N THR A 38 5.23 12.94 -27.92
CA THR A 38 5.54 14.33 -28.21
C THR A 38 4.78 14.80 -29.45
N SER A 39 3.56 15.31 -29.27
CA SER A 39 2.93 16.36 -30.11
C SER A 39 1.52 16.77 -29.66
N GLN A 40 1.18 16.66 -28.38
CA GLN A 40 -0.06 17.26 -27.85
C GLN A 40 0.27 18.57 -27.10
N PRO A 41 -0.57 19.62 -27.23
CA PRO A 41 -0.39 20.85 -26.47
C PRO A 41 -0.33 20.49 -24.98
N VAL A 42 0.76 20.90 -24.33
CA VAL A 42 1.01 20.66 -22.91
C VAL A 42 -0.24 21.04 -22.11
N PRO A 43 -0.79 20.14 -21.26
CA PRO A 43 -1.97 20.44 -20.46
C PRO A 43 -1.73 21.71 -19.64
N GLN A 44 -2.56 22.73 -19.90
CA GLN A 44 -2.50 24.02 -19.26
C GLN A 44 -3.76 24.20 -18.42
N PHE A 45 -3.58 24.48 -17.14
CA PHE A 45 -4.70 24.85 -16.27
C PHE A 45 -4.63 26.35 -16.00
N LYS A 46 -5.61 27.10 -16.49
CA LYS A 46 -5.74 28.52 -16.19
C LYS A 46 -6.58 28.69 -14.94
N ASP A 47 -6.00 29.25 -13.88
CA ASP A 47 -6.74 29.60 -12.68
C ASP A 47 -7.73 30.74 -13.00
N PRO A 48 -9.05 30.53 -12.86
CA PRO A 48 -10.06 31.53 -13.18
C PRO A 48 -10.03 32.75 -12.25
N LYS A 49 -9.42 32.67 -11.06
CA LYS A 49 -9.35 33.78 -10.10
C LYS A 49 -8.14 34.68 -10.32
N THR A 50 -6.99 34.10 -10.63
CA THR A 50 -5.72 34.84 -10.77
C THR A 50 -5.32 35.05 -12.23
N GLY A 51 -5.93 34.32 -13.17
CA GLY A 51 -5.55 34.32 -14.58
C GLY A 51 -4.25 33.57 -14.86
N GLN A 52 -3.62 32.99 -13.83
CA GLN A 52 -2.35 32.31 -13.93
C GLN A 52 -2.48 31.01 -14.73
N ILE A 53 -1.55 30.78 -15.66
CA ILE A 53 -1.48 29.56 -16.45
C ILE A 53 -0.46 28.62 -15.83
N TRP A 54 -0.95 27.50 -15.33
CA TRP A 54 -0.16 26.41 -14.80
C TRP A 54 0.17 25.41 -15.91
N THR A 55 1.45 25.14 -16.06
CA THR A 55 2.06 24.13 -16.92
C THR A 55 2.84 23.16 -16.03
N PRO A 56 3.14 21.94 -16.50
CA PRO A 56 4.04 21.01 -15.78
C PRO A 56 5.42 21.62 -15.45
N LEU A 57 5.83 22.67 -16.17
CA LEU A 57 7.11 23.35 -15.99
C LEU A 57 7.10 24.43 -14.90
N ASN A 58 5.92 24.95 -14.50
CA ASN A 58 5.83 26.04 -13.53
C ASN A 58 4.93 25.73 -12.32
N VAL A 59 4.22 24.60 -12.33
CA VAL A 59 3.48 24.10 -11.16
C VAL A 59 4.46 23.83 -10.01
N GLY A 60 4.20 24.42 -8.83
CA GLY A 60 5.06 24.30 -7.65
C GLY A 60 6.31 25.21 -7.62
N LEU A 61 6.53 26.05 -8.64
CA LEU A 61 7.66 27.00 -8.68
C LEU A 61 7.32 28.39 -8.15
N GLN A 62 6.12 28.61 -7.61
CA GLN A 62 5.71 29.91 -7.08
C GLN A 62 6.59 30.31 -5.89
N SER A 63 7.48 31.28 -6.10
CA SER A 63 8.26 31.91 -5.04
C SER A 63 7.52 33.13 -4.50
N GLY A 64 6.90 32.96 -3.34
CA GLY A 64 6.32 34.03 -2.53
C GLY A 64 6.38 33.64 -1.06
N PRO A 65 6.22 34.59 -0.12
CA PRO A 65 5.98 34.24 1.27
C PRO A 65 4.80 33.27 1.30
N PRO A 66 4.93 32.10 1.95
CA PRO A 66 3.87 31.11 2.00
C PRO A 66 2.55 31.76 2.39
N THR A 67 1.50 31.62 1.57
CA THR A 67 0.17 32.07 1.98
C THR A 67 -0.31 31.20 3.15
N PRO A 68 -1.25 31.65 3.99
CA PRO A 68 -1.85 30.79 5.02
C PRO A 68 -2.40 29.46 4.46
N GLN A 69 -2.82 29.44 3.19
CA GLN A 69 -3.26 28.25 2.47
C GLN A 69 -2.10 27.35 2.02
N ASP A 70 -0.92 27.91 1.70
CA ASP A 70 0.31 27.16 1.43
C ASP A 70 0.93 26.61 2.74
N LEU A 71 0.80 27.36 3.84
CA LEU A 71 1.18 26.94 5.20
C LEU A 71 0.20 25.94 5.83
N ALA A 72 -1.01 25.79 5.27
CA ALA A 72 -1.96 24.77 5.70
C ALA A 72 -1.46 23.34 5.40
N PHE A 73 -0.36 23.21 4.65
CA PHE A 73 0.23 21.94 4.22
C PHE A 73 1.73 21.87 4.54
N ASP A 74 2.13 22.18 5.79
CA ASP A 74 3.46 21.83 6.30
C ASP A 74 3.41 20.53 7.14
N PRO A 75 3.66 19.35 6.54
CA PRO A 75 3.69 18.10 7.30
C PRO A 75 4.85 18.04 8.30
N LEU A 76 5.89 18.86 8.16
CA LEU A 76 7.04 18.89 9.08
C LEU A 76 6.80 19.85 10.26
N GLY A 77 5.99 20.89 10.06
CA GLY A 77 5.59 21.87 11.06
C GLY A 77 4.52 21.38 12.04
N GLN A 78 3.86 20.26 11.78
CA GLN A 78 2.86 19.69 12.68
C GLN A 78 3.50 19.14 13.96
N ALA A 79 3.41 19.92 15.04
CA ALA A 79 3.83 19.54 16.39
C ALA A 79 2.69 19.00 17.27
N VAL A 80 1.46 18.98 16.76
CA VAL A 80 0.26 18.66 17.55
C VAL A 80 0.03 17.15 17.62
N TYR A 81 0.02 16.63 18.85
CA TYR A 81 -0.35 15.28 19.22
C TYR A 81 -1.69 15.28 19.95
N VAL A 82 -2.58 14.36 19.58
CA VAL A 82 -3.81 14.10 20.33
C VAL A 82 -3.43 13.37 21.61
N LYS A 83 -3.52 14.05 22.76
CA LYS A 83 -3.13 13.47 24.05
C LYS A 83 -4.01 12.28 24.42
N GLY A 84 -3.35 11.22 24.89
CA GLY A 84 -4.00 10.00 25.38
C GLY A 84 -4.19 8.94 24.30
N VAL A 85 -4.97 7.91 24.64
CA VAL A 85 -5.34 6.83 23.73
C VAL A 85 -6.85 6.87 23.53
N VAL A 86 -7.28 6.96 22.27
CA VAL A 86 -8.70 6.95 21.90
C VAL A 86 -9.19 5.51 21.91
N ALA A 87 -10.33 5.23 22.54
CA ALA A 87 -10.96 3.91 22.45
C ALA A 87 -12.12 3.93 21.45
N GLN A 88 -12.18 2.95 20.56
CA GLN A 88 -13.24 2.81 19.56
C GLN A 88 -13.80 1.39 19.57
N ARG A 89 -15.11 1.27 19.34
CA ARG A 89 -15.83 0.02 19.13
C ARG A 89 -16.45 0.04 17.74
N PRO A 90 -15.70 -0.34 16.68
CA PRO A 90 -16.22 -0.30 15.32
C PRO A 90 -17.27 -1.40 15.12
N SER A 91 -18.15 -1.21 14.14
CA SER A 91 -18.93 -2.31 13.57
C SER A 91 -18.05 -3.15 12.67
N VAL A 92 -18.31 -4.46 12.64
CA VAL A 92 -17.62 -5.41 11.77
C VAL A 92 -18.59 -5.96 10.74
N VAL A 93 -18.10 -6.17 9.52
CA VAL A 93 -18.85 -6.78 8.42
C VAL A 93 -18.23 -8.13 8.10
N PRO A 94 -18.95 -9.25 8.23
CA PRO A 94 -18.50 -10.56 7.75
C PRO A 94 -18.25 -10.53 6.24
N LEU A 95 -17.10 -11.04 5.80
CA LEU A 95 -16.71 -11.02 4.39
C LEU A 95 -16.60 -12.43 3.80
N SER A 96 -15.92 -13.32 4.51
CA SER A 96 -15.68 -14.69 4.04
C SER A 96 -15.33 -15.62 5.20
N SER A 97 -15.37 -16.92 4.95
CA SER A 97 -14.68 -17.89 5.80
C SER A 97 -13.18 -17.93 5.49
N VAL A 98 -12.39 -18.39 6.46
CA VAL A 98 -10.96 -18.71 6.34
C VAL A 98 -10.70 -20.09 6.97
N PRO A 99 -9.75 -20.87 6.47
CA PRO A 99 -9.39 -22.15 7.08
C PRO A 99 -8.88 -21.99 8.51
N ILE A 100 -9.20 -22.95 9.38
CA ILE A 100 -8.66 -23.00 10.74
C ILE A 100 -7.22 -23.49 10.65
N THR A 101 -6.28 -22.60 10.97
CA THR A 101 -4.83 -22.86 10.85
C THR A 101 -4.06 -22.48 12.11
N ALA A 102 -4.72 -21.88 13.12
CA ALA A 102 -4.06 -21.47 14.36
C ALA A 102 -3.34 -22.64 15.03
N GLY A 103 -2.10 -22.40 15.44
CA GLY A 103 -1.20 -23.40 16.02
C GLY A 103 0.07 -22.75 16.58
N PRO A 104 1.09 -23.52 16.99
CA PRO A 104 2.27 -22.98 17.63
C PRO A 104 3.04 -21.93 16.80
N THR A 105 2.95 -22.01 15.48
CA THR A 105 3.62 -21.11 14.53
C THR A 105 2.66 -20.20 13.75
N MET A 106 1.35 -20.41 13.90
CA MET A 106 0.31 -19.69 13.15
C MET A 106 -0.57 -18.90 14.11
N PRO A 107 -0.71 -17.58 13.93
CA PRO A 107 -1.41 -16.74 14.89
C PRO A 107 -2.92 -17.03 14.91
N ILE A 108 -3.52 -16.91 16.09
CA ILE A 108 -4.97 -17.02 16.31
C ILE A 108 -5.72 -15.96 15.48
N VAL A 109 -5.21 -14.73 15.49
CA VAL A 109 -5.78 -13.61 14.75
C VAL A 109 -4.72 -13.02 13.84
N ASN A 110 -5.07 -12.76 12.58
CA ASN A 110 -4.23 -12.02 11.65
C ASN A 110 -4.95 -10.76 11.14
N ILE A 111 -4.20 -9.68 10.94
CA ILE A 111 -4.69 -8.43 10.35
C ILE A 111 -4.08 -8.32 8.96
N GLY A 112 -4.93 -8.12 7.95
CA GLY A 112 -4.48 -7.85 6.58
C GLY A 112 -4.03 -6.40 6.40
N ASP A 113 -3.59 -6.06 5.19
CA ASP A 113 -3.11 -4.71 4.90
C ASP A 113 -4.15 -3.63 5.19
N ALA A 114 -3.69 -2.58 5.85
CA ALA A 114 -4.48 -1.41 6.23
C ALA A 114 -4.50 -0.40 5.09
N THR A 115 -5.68 0.07 4.70
CA THR A 115 -5.80 1.16 3.71
C THR A 115 -6.15 2.47 4.39
N LEU A 116 -5.21 3.41 4.39
CA LEU A 116 -5.41 4.76 4.94
C LEU A 116 -6.05 5.68 3.91
N SER A 117 -7.06 6.45 4.32
CA SER A 117 -7.66 7.50 3.50
C SER A 117 -8.12 8.68 4.37
N ALA A 118 -8.14 9.87 3.79
CA ALA A 118 -8.71 11.05 4.43
C ALA A 118 -10.17 11.22 3.98
N ILE A 119 -11.08 11.48 4.93
CA ILE A 119 -12.41 12.00 4.60
C ILE A 119 -12.38 13.51 4.79
N PRO A 120 -12.48 14.31 3.70
CA PRO A 120 -12.38 15.77 3.79
C PRO A 120 -13.36 16.38 4.80
N GLY A 121 -12.84 17.26 5.66
CA GLY A 121 -13.62 17.93 6.70
C GLY A 121 -14.08 17.02 7.85
N LYS A 122 -13.63 15.76 7.89
CA LYS A 122 -13.96 14.80 8.94
C LYS A 122 -12.69 14.28 9.60
N ARG A 123 -12.37 13.00 9.41
CA ARG A 123 -11.26 12.30 10.06
C ARG A 123 -10.54 11.43 9.04
N TRP A 124 -9.28 11.15 9.34
CA TRP A 124 -8.60 10.04 8.71
C TRP A 124 -9.33 8.74 9.05
N GLN A 125 -9.30 7.79 8.14
CA GLN A 125 -9.88 6.47 8.35
C GLN A 125 -8.95 5.39 7.81
N VAL A 126 -9.00 4.24 8.45
CA VAL A 126 -8.31 3.03 8.05
C VAL A 126 -9.34 1.94 7.83
N VAL A 127 -9.35 1.36 6.63
CA VAL A 127 -10.07 0.12 6.37
C VAL A 127 -9.15 -1.04 6.72
N LEU A 128 -9.61 -1.92 7.60
CA LEU A 128 -8.85 -3.06 8.11
C LEU A 128 -9.62 -4.35 7.87
N TYR A 129 -8.88 -5.43 7.68
CA TYR A 129 -9.40 -6.78 7.62
C TYR A 129 -8.81 -7.62 8.73
N LEU A 130 -9.64 -8.38 9.42
CA LEU A 130 -9.23 -9.27 10.50
C LEU A 130 -9.69 -10.69 10.20
N GLN A 131 -8.81 -11.66 10.40
CA GLN A 131 -9.07 -13.08 10.22
C GLN A 131 -8.92 -13.80 11.56
N ASN A 132 -9.95 -14.54 11.96
CA ASN A 132 -9.86 -15.50 13.05
C ASN A 132 -9.52 -16.87 12.48
N ASN A 133 -8.29 -17.31 12.70
CA ASN A 133 -7.76 -18.58 12.20
C ASN A 133 -8.01 -19.75 13.18
N SER A 134 -8.74 -19.52 14.26
CA SER A 134 -9.00 -20.51 15.31
C SER A 134 -10.37 -21.18 15.16
N ALA A 135 -10.56 -22.27 15.91
CA ALA A 135 -11.84 -22.97 16.04
C ALA A 135 -12.80 -22.30 17.04
N GLY A 136 -12.37 -21.25 17.73
CA GLY A 136 -13.16 -20.54 18.75
C GLY A 136 -13.61 -19.16 18.31
N THR A 137 -14.50 -18.54 19.08
CA THR A 137 -14.81 -17.11 18.94
C THR A 137 -13.75 -16.28 19.65
N VAL A 138 -13.32 -15.19 19.03
CA VAL A 138 -12.29 -14.27 19.57
C VAL A 138 -12.86 -12.88 19.81
N VAL A 139 -12.30 -12.13 20.76
CA VAL A 139 -12.68 -10.74 21.06
C VAL A 139 -11.41 -9.89 21.10
N PRO A 140 -10.81 -9.60 19.93
CA PRO A 140 -9.48 -9.04 19.88
C PRO A 140 -9.45 -7.56 20.25
N LEU A 141 -8.38 -7.15 20.91
CA LEU A 141 -8.01 -5.76 21.11
C LEU A 141 -6.91 -5.40 20.12
N LEU A 142 -7.15 -4.39 19.28
CA LEU A 142 -6.14 -3.87 18.35
C LEU A 142 -5.64 -2.51 18.84
N THR A 143 -4.45 -2.15 18.39
CA THR A 143 -3.91 -0.80 18.52
C THR A 143 -3.56 -0.27 17.14
N CYS A 144 -4.09 0.90 16.78
CA CYS A 144 -3.75 1.65 15.57
C CYS A 144 -3.00 2.92 15.94
N ARG A 145 -1.81 3.09 15.37
CA ARG A 145 -0.96 4.27 15.54
C ARG A 145 -0.96 5.08 14.25
N PHE A 146 -1.49 6.29 14.32
CA PHE A 146 -1.48 7.25 13.23
C PHE A 146 -0.24 8.12 13.39
N THR A 147 0.62 8.09 12.38
CA THR A 147 1.88 8.84 12.39
C THR A 147 1.95 9.84 11.26
N ASN A 148 2.86 10.79 11.43
CA ASN A 148 3.33 11.69 10.39
C ASN A 148 4.86 11.78 10.49
N SER A 149 5.58 11.39 9.44
CA SER A 149 7.04 11.35 9.43
C SER A 149 7.62 10.56 10.62
N GLY A 150 6.95 9.47 10.99
CA GLY A 150 7.32 8.61 12.12
C GLY A 150 6.95 9.14 13.50
N ARG A 151 6.46 10.38 13.63
CA ARG A 151 5.95 10.94 14.89
C ARG A 151 4.51 10.51 15.11
N LEU A 152 4.17 10.16 16.35
CA LEU A 152 2.81 9.80 16.71
C LEU A 152 1.90 11.04 16.69
N VAL A 153 0.78 10.95 15.99
CA VAL A 153 -0.27 11.97 15.93
C VAL A 153 -1.47 11.57 16.80
N GLU A 154 -1.89 10.31 16.72
CA GLU A 154 -2.96 9.74 17.55
C GLU A 154 -2.73 8.23 17.72
N GLU A 155 -3.02 7.70 18.90
CA GLU A 155 -3.11 6.26 19.14
C GLU A 155 -4.55 5.88 19.45
N THR A 156 -5.04 4.84 18.79
CA THR A 156 -6.40 4.32 18.97
C THR A 156 -6.37 2.85 19.39
N HIS A 157 -7.04 2.53 20.48
CA HIS A 157 -7.41 1.18 20.86
C HIS A 157 -8.74 0.80 20.21
N VAL A 158 -8.75 -0.33 19.52
CA VAL A 158 -9.92 -0.85 18.80
C VAL A 158 -10.42 -2.09 19.53
N LEU A 159 -11.57 -1.94 20.18
CA LEU A 159 -12.29 -3.00 20.85
C LEU A 159 -13.17 -3.70 19.80
N VAL A 160 -12.63 -4.75 19.18
CA VAL A 160 -13.34 -5.45 18.11
C VAL A 160 -14.48 -6.27 18.72
N PRO A 161 -15.69 -6.24 18.14
CA PRO A 161 -16.76 -7.16 18.50
C PRO A 161 -16.33 -8.63 18.35
N ALA A 162 -17.09 -9.55 18.94
CA ALA A 162 -16.82 -10.98 18.84
C ALA A 162 -16.77 -11.45 17.37
N VAL A 163 -15.71 -12.18 17.02
CA VAL A 163 -15.50 -12.74 15.68
C VAL A 163 -15.53 -14.26 15.77
N GLY A 164 -16.47 -14.88 15.06
CA GLY A 164 -16.64 -16.34 15.06
C GLY A 164 -15.45 -17.09 14.48
N ALA A 165 -15.42 -18.40 14.73
CA ALA A 165 -14.38 -19.31 14.24
C ALA A 165 -14.24 -19.27 12.72
N GLY A 166 -13.00 -19.26 12.22
CA GLY A 166 -12.73 -19.28 10.78
C GLY A 166 -13.37 -18.12 10.01
N LEU A 167 -13.61 -16.96 10.64
CA LEU A 167 -14.28 -15.83 10.00
C LEU A 167 -13.30 -14.72 9.64
N ARG A 168 -13.47 -14.15 8.43
CA ARG A 168 -12.84 -12.90 8.01
C ARG A 168 -13.85 -11.77 8.06
N VAL A 169 -13.48 -10.67 8.70
CA VAL A 169 -14.31 -9.47 8.83
C VAL A 169 -13.58 -8.24 8.31
N GLY A 170 -14.33 -7.25 7.84
CA GLY A 170 -13.86 -5.90 7.54
C GLY A 170 -14.37 -4.90 8.56
N MET A 171 -13.59 -3.86 8.84
CA MET A 171 -13.98 -2.77 9.73
C MET A 171 -13.31 -1.45 9.33
N VAL A 172 -13.89 -0.34 9.79
CA VAL A 172 -13.31 1.00 9.64
C VAL A 172 -12.91 1.52 11.02
N VAL A 173 -11.67 2.01 11.13
CA VAL A 173 -11.15 2.67 12.33
C VAL A 173 -10.84 4.11 11.98
N TYR A 174 -11.33 5.05 12.79
CA TYR A 174 -11.08 6.47 12.56
C TYR A 174 -9.79 6.89 13.26
N GLY A 175 -8.98 7.70 12.57
CA GLY A 175 -7.82 8.37 13.14
C GLY A 175 -8.14 9.80 13.56
N PRO A 176 -7.15 10.72 13.60
CA PRO A 176 -7.38 12.11 13.98
C PRO A 176 -8.26 12.84 12.96
N LYS A 177 -8.72 14.05 13.32
CA LYS A 177 -9.34 14.97 12.37
C LYS A 177 -8.36 15.29 11.23
N THR A 178 -8.90 15.59 10.04
CA THR A 178 -8.08 15.84 8.83
C THR A 178 -7.37 17.20 8.83
N ASP A 179 -7.55 18.01 9.88
CA ASP A 179 -6.71 19.19 10.17
C ASP A 179 -5.33 18.79 10.73
N LEU A 180 -5.19 17.55 11.18
CA LEU A 180 -3.91 16.90 11.47
C LEU A 180 -3.56 15.96 10.32
N PHE A 181 -2.37 16.14 9.77
CA PHE A 181 -1.79 15.28 8.74
C PHE A 181 -1.34 13.94 9.32
N VAL A 182 -1.54 12.89 8.52
CA VAL A 182 -1.12 11.52 8.79
C VAL A 182 -0.55 10.96 7.49
N ASP A 183 0.67 10.41 7.54
CA ASP A 183 1.29 9.74 6.39
C ASP A 183 1.14 8.22 6.44
N ARG A 184 0.93 7.67 7.63
CA ARG A 184 0.90 6.23 7.87
C ARG A 184 -0.01 5.89 9.05
N ALA A 185 -0.70 4.77 8.92
CA ALA A 185 -1.38 4.11 10.03
C ALA A 185 -0.84 2.69 10.17
N ASN A 186 -0.36 2.34 11.36
CA ASN A 186 0.08 0.98 11.68
C ASN A 186 -0.86 0.38 12.72
N CYS A 187 -1.54 -0.70 12.35
CA CYS A 187 -2.47 -1.40 13.22
C CYS A 187 -1.94 -2.81 13.53
N GLY A 188 -1.99 -3.19 14.81
CA GLY A 188 -1.53 -4.50 15.28
C GLY A 188 -2.48 -5.10 16.30
N VAL A 189 -2.45 -6.44 16.40
CA VAL A 189 -3.15 -7.18 17.44
C VAL A 189 -2.40 -6.97 18.77
N LYS A 190 -3.08 -6.41 19.77
CA LYS A 190 -2.56 -6.26 21.12
C LYS A 190 -2.96 -7.45 22.01
N SER A 191 -4.19 -7.93 21.84
CA SER A 191 -4.66 -9.20 22.41
C SER A 191 -5.50 -9.91 21.34
N PRO A 192 -5.21 -11.18 21.01
CA PRO A 192 -6.08 -11.99 20.16
C PRO A 192 -7.40 -12.31 20.85
#